data_AF-A0A928W240-F1
#
_entry.id   AF-A0A928W240-F1
#
_cell.length_a   1.000
_cell.length_b   1.000
_cell.length_c   1.000
_cell.angle_alpha   90.00
_cell.angle_beta   90.00
_cell.angle_gamma   90.00
#
_symmetry.space_group_name_H-M   'P 1'
#
loop_
_entity.id
_entity.type
_entity.pdbx_description
1 polymer ?
#
loop_
_entity_poly.entity_id
_entity_poly.type
_entity_poly.pdbx_seq_one_letter_code
_entity_poly.pdbx_strand_id
1 'polypeptide(L)'
;MFSVPLLSDRQIGGRTHIFALEGIRGHQSEYIQWILTQAAKDKVQPTDILESSTISFLGERLSTPLQVEQYLTLAMNEAYQVGLKPITTEFMETILAIGFDDLEPNLIRHGYNTKSIARLLNVRPAEVRSFLHGQLPPEKTQDMRDLILKIGIPL
;
A
#
# COMPACT_ATOMS: atom_id res chain seq x y z
N MET A 1 -5.06 -41.20 -39.54
CA MET A 1 -5.05 -39.72 -39.63
C MET A 1 -6.21 -39.22 -38.77
N PHE A 2 -5.99 -39.07 -37.46
CA PHE A 2 -6.99 -38.58 -36.52
C PHE A 2 -6.77 -37.07 -36.35
N SER A 3 -7.71 -36.27 -36.85
CA SER A 3 -7.70 -34.83 -36.67
C SER A 3 -8.38 -34.52 -35.34
N VAL A 4 -7.61 -34.08 -34.35
CA VAL A 4 -8.14 -33.51 -33.10
C VAL A 4 -8.63 -32.11 -33.43
N PRO A 5 -9.91 -31.77 -33.23
CA PRO A 5 -10.37 -30.40 -33.42
C PRO A 5 -9.85 -29.56 -32.26
N LEU A 6 -8.96 -28.63 -32.57
CA LEU A 6 -8.58 -27.52 -31.69
C LEU A 6 -9.85 -26.72 -31.38
N LEU A 7 -10.38 -26.88 -30.16
CA LEU A 7 -11.41 -26.00 -29.62
C LEU A 7 -10.82 -24.58 -29.56
N SER A 8 -11.48 -23.66 -30.24
CA SER A 8 -11.11 -22.24 -30.25
C SER A 8 -11.40 -21.61 -28.87
N ASP A 9 -10.47 -20.80 -28.35
CA ASP A 9 -10.55 -20.08 -27.05
C ASP A 9 -11.89 -19.37 -26.80
N ARG A 10 -12.63 -19.05 -27.86
CA ARG A 10 -13.93 -18.38 -27.83
C ARG A 10 -15.02 -19.14 -27.07
N GLN A 11 -14.95 -20.46 -26.97
CA GLN A 11 -15.99 -21.25 -26.28
C GLN A 11 -15.77 -21.39 -24.77
N ILE A 12 -14.57 -21.12 -24.26
CA ILE A 12 -14.26 -21.22 -22.83
C ILE A 12 -14.82 -20.00 -22.07
N GLY A 13 -14.70 -18.79 -22.64
CA GLY A 13 -15.18 -17.55 -22.01
C GLY A 13 -16.71 -17.44 -21.87
N GLY A 14 -17.49 -18.20 -22.66
CA GLY A 14 -18.96 -18.16 -22.62
C GLY A 14 -19.59 -18.90 -21.44
N ARG A 15 -18.82 -19.68 -20.68
CA ARG A 15 -19.26 -20.42 -19.48
C ARG A 15 -18.62 -19.92 -18.19
N THR A 16 -17.86 -18.83 -18.26
CA THR A 16 -17.15 -18.25 -17.13
C THR A 16 -18.03 -17.23 -16.43
N HIS A 17 -18.32 -17.45 -15.15
CA HIS A 17 -18.87 -16.41 -14.30
C HIS A 17 -17.74 -15.44 -13.92
N ILE A 18 -17.79 -14.23 -14.48
CA ILE A 18 -16.89 -13.15 -14.11
C ILE A 18 -17.49 -12.47 -12.87
N PHE A 19 -16.85 -12.67 -11.73
CA PHE A 19 -17.12 -11.88 -10.54
C PHE A 19 -16.14 -10.71 -10.53
N ALA A 20 -16.67 -9.49 -10.61
CA ALA A 20 -15.87 -8.31 -10.35
C ALA A 20 -15.70 -8.19 -8.83
N LEU A 21 -14.47 -8.34 -8.35
CA LEU A 21 -14.13 -8.01 -6.97
C LEU A 21 -13.95 -6.49 -6.90
N GLU A 22 -14.85 -5.81 -6.19
CA GLU A 22 -14.61 -4.43 -5.81
C GLU A 22 -13.47 -4.38 -4.79
N GLY A 23 -12.47 -3.53 -5.03
CA GLY A 23 -11.35 -3.37 -4.11
C GLY A 23 -11.77 -2.70 -2.80
N ILE A 24 -10.84 -2.57 -1.84
CA ILE A 24 -11.13 -1.98 -0.51
C ILE A 24 -11.38 -0.46 -0.51
N ARG A 25 -11.44 0.19 -1.68
CA ARG A 25 -11.53 1.65 -1.77
C ARG A 25 -12.87 2.12 -1.21
N GLY A 26 -12.82 2.98 -0.19
CA GLY A 26 -13.99 3.43 0.58
C GLY A 26 -14.23 2.62 1.86
N HIS A 27 -13.50 1.52 2.07
CA HIS A 27 -13.62 0.61 3.22
C HIS A 27 -12.27 0.31 3.89
N GLN A 28 -11.29 1.21 3.77
CA GLN A 28 -9.93 0.94 4.22
C GLN A 28 -9.82 0.81 5.74
N SER A 29 -10.53 1.64 6.49
CA SER A 29 -10.55 1.57 7.96
C SER A 29 -11.15 0.25 8.45
N GLU A 30 -12.24 -0.19 7.81
CA GLU A 30 -12.90 -1.47 8.09
C GLU A 30 -11.98 -2.64 7.73
N TYR A 31 -11.26 -2.55 6.62
CA TYR A 31 -10.25 -3.53 6.23
C TYR A 31 -9.13 -3.64 7.27
N ILE A 32 -8.61 -2.50 7.77
CA ILE A 32 -7.58 -2.47 8.82
C ILE A 32 -8.12 -3.09 10.12
N GLN A 33 -9.34 -2.76 10.54
CA GLN A 33 -9.94 -3.39 11.73
C GLN A 33 -10.12 -4.90 11.56
N TRP A 34 -10.58 -5.32 10.38
CA TRP A 34 -10.77 -6.71 10.06
C TRP A 34 -9.45 -7.50 10.08
N ILE A 35 -8.40 -7.00 9.42
CA ILE A 35 -7.11 -7.71 9.36
C ILE A 35 -6.47 -7.81 10.74
N LEU A 36 -6.58 -6.78 11.58
CA LEU A 36 -6.08 -6.82 12.97
C LEU A 36 -6.83 -7.87 13.79
N THR A 37 -8.14 -8.01 13.59
CA THR A 37 -8.94 -9.06 14.25
C THR A 37 -8.51 -10.45 13.80
N GLN A 38 -8.18 -10.64 12.51
CA GLN A 38 -7.69 -11.93 12.01
C GLN A 38 -6.27 -12.25 12.48
N ALA A 39 -5.43 -11.24 12.68
CA ALA A 39 -4.03 -11.41 13.09
C ALA A 39 -3.88 -11.59 14.61
N ALA A 40 -4.85 -11.13 15.41
CA ALA A 40 -4.78 -11.15 16.86
C ALA A 40 -5.25 -12.48 17.47
N LYS A 41 -4.75 -12.81 18.66
CA LYS A 41 -5.25 -13.95 19.46
C LYS A 41 -6.63 -13.62 20.04
N ASP A 42 -7.38 -14.67 20.39
CA ASP A 42 -8.66 -14.54 21.09
C ASP A 42 -8.58 -13.53 22.25
N LYS A 43 -9.53 -12.57 22.26
CA LYS A 43 -9.71 -11.50 23.26
C LYS A 43 -8.82 -10.25 23.13
N VAL A 44 -7.99 -10.11 22.10
CA VAL A 44 -7.31 -8.85 21.81
C VAL A 44 -8.14 -8.03 20.82
N GLN A 45 -8.49 -6.81 21.18
CA GLN A 45 -9.20 -5.90 20.28
C GLN A 45 -8.22 -5.19 19.34
N PRO A 46 -8.63 -4.80 18.13
CA PRO A 46 -7.81 -3.98 17.23
C PRO A 46 -7.29 -2.70 17.92
N THR A 47 -8.13 -2.11 18.79
CA THR A 47 -7.80 -0.91 19.57
C THR A 47 -6.71 -1.11 20.62
N ASP A 48 -6.44 -2.37 21.01
CA ASP A 48 -5.34 -2.71 21.91
C ASP A 48 -3.99 -2.72 21.17
N ILE A 49 -4.01 -2.77 19.83
CA ILE A 49 -2.83 -2.81 18.96
C ILE A 49 -2.56 -1.43 18.36
N LEU A 50 -3.59 -0.78 17.80
CA LEU A 50 -3.53 0.56 17.22
C LEU A 50 -4.62 1.42 17.86
N GLU A 51 -4.35 2.70 18.12
CA GLU A 51 -5.42 3.61 18.54
C GLU A 51 -6.48 3.76 17.44
N SER A 52 -7.74 4.02 17.83
CA SER A 52 -8.82 4.23 16.88
C SER A 52 -8.55 5.39 15.91
N SER A 53 -7.91 6.46 16.40
CA SER A 53 -7.44 7.61 15.61
C SER A 53 -6.43 7.17 14.54
N THR A 54 -5.51 6.28 14.90
CA THR A 54 -4.48 5.74 14.00
C THR A 54 -5.08 4.87 12.89
N ILE A 55 -6.09 4.07 13.22
CA ILE A 55 -6.82 3.27 12.22
C ILE A 55 -7.45 4.18 11.17
N SER A 56 -8.16 5.24 11.60
CA SER A 56 -8.74 6.23 10.69
C SER A 56 -7.66 6.94 9.86
N PHE A 57 -6.57 7.37 10.50
CA PHE A 57 -5.44 8.02 9.83
C PHE A 57 -4.84 7.18 8.71
N LEU A 58 -4.67 5.88 8.94
CA LEU A 58 -4.17 4.94 7.93
C LEU A 58 -5.19 4.67 6.83
N GLY A 59 -6.48 4.59 7.17
CA GLY A 59 -7.55 4.39 6.19
C GLY A 59 -7.68 5.53 5.17
N GLU A 60 -7.35 6.77 5.57
CA GLU A 60 -7.32 7.93 4.68
C GLU A 60 -6.12 7.96 3.73
N ARG A 61 -5.01 7.32 4.11
CA ARG A 61 -3.72 7.40 3.40
C ARG A 61 -3.43 6.18 2.55
N LEU A 62 -3.67 4.99 3.09
CA LEU A 62 -3.35 3.74 2.42
C LEU A 62 -4.47 3.35 1.46
N SER A 63 -4.12 3.10 0.21
CA SER A 63 -5.11 2.89 -0.86
C SER A 63 -5.28 1.43 -1.27
N THR A 64 -4.35 0.55 -0.87
CA THR A 64 -4.36 -0.86 -1.27
C THR A 64 -4.17 -1.80 -0.07
N PRO A 65 -4.72 -3.03 -0.15
CA PRO A 65 -4.51 -4.04 0.88
C PRO A 65 -3.02 -4.32 1.14
N LEU A 66 -2.23 -4.35 0.08
CA LEU A 66 -0.79 -4.60 0.16
C LEU A 66 -0.05 -3.51 0.94
N GLN A 67 -0.38 -2.22 0.69
CA GLN A 67 0.18 -1.12 1.47
C GLN A 67 -0.18 -1.22 2.95
N VAL A 68 -1.42 -1.60 3.26
CA VAL A 68 -1.87 -1.81 4.65
C VAL A 68 -1.01 -2.89 5.32
N GLU A 69 -0.86 -4.05 4.70
CA GLU A 69 -0.06 -5.15 5.24
C GLU A 69 1.40 -4.74 5.44
N GLN A 70 2.01 -4.10 4.45
CA GLN A 70 3.40 -3.66 4.49
C GLN A 70 3.66 -2.68 5.63
N TYR A 71 2.86 -1.61 5.74
CA TYR A 71 3.06 -0.60 6.76
C TYR A 71 2.69 -1.07 8.16
N LEU A 72 1.68 -1.94 8.31
CA LEU A 72 1.39 -2.58 9.59
C LEU A 72 2.56 -3.47 10.03
N THR A 73 3.13 -4.26 9.11
CA THR A 73 4.29 -5.12 9.41
C THR A 73 5.49 -4.29 9.86
N LEU A 74 5.82 -3.22 9.13
CA LEU A 74 6.91 -2.32 9.48
C LEU A 74 6.66 -1.66 10.85
N ALA A 75 5.48 -1.09 11.05
CA ALA A 75 5.12 -0.43 12.30
C ALA A 75 5.17 -1.37 13.50
N MET A 76 4.69 -2.60 13.37
CA MET A 76 4.73 -3.58 14.45
C MET A 76 6.15 -4.01 14.79
N ASN A 77 7.03 -4.17 13.78
CA ASN A 77 8.43 -4.48 14.01
C ASN A 77 9.13 -3.36 14.78
N GLU A 78 8.94 -2.10 14.36
CA GLU A 78 9.54 -0.94 15.01
C GLU A 78 8.95 -0.70 16.40
N ALA A 79 7.62 -0.79 16.54
CA ALA A 79 6.93 -0.63 17.82
C ALA A 79 7.37 -1.70 18.84
N TYR A 80 7.64 -2.92 18.38
CA TYR A 80 8.18 -3.98 19.22
C TYR A 80 9.58 -3.63 19.76
N GLN A 81 10.46 -3.04 18.94
CA GLN A 81 11.80 -2.63 19.39
C GLN A 81 11.76 -1.57 20.49
N VAL A 82 10.77 -0.66 20.43
CA VAL A 82 10.63 0.43 21.41
C VAL A 82 9.64 0.15 22.54
N GLY A 83 9.00 -1.03 22.54
CA GLY A 83 8.02 -1.42 23.55
C GLY A 83 6.71 -0.61 23.51
N LEU A 84 6.32 -0.08 22.36
CA LEU A 84 5.13 0.76 22.20
C LEU A 84 3.87 -0.09 21.95
N LYS A 85 2.86 0.08 22.80
CA LYS A 85 1.51 -0.49 22.63
C LYS A 85 0.48 0.32 23.46
N PRO A 86 -0.62 0.82 22.87
CA PRO A 86 -0.98 0.75 21.44
C PRO A 86 -0.08 1.65 20.57
N ILE A 87 -0.02 1.35 19.28
CA ILE A 87 0.64 2.19 18.28
C ILE A 87 -0.19 3.45 18.06
N THR A 88 0.45 4.62 18.21
CA THR A 88 -0.20 5.94 18.08
C THR A 88 -0.07 6.52 16.67
N THR A 89 -0.80 7.59 16.40
CA THR A 89 -0.79 8.27 15.10
C THR A 89 0.56 8.92 14.84
N GLU A 90 1.17 9.56 15.85
CA GLU A 90 2.47 10.20 15.76
C GLU A 90 3.56 9.17 15.42
N PHE A 91 3.47 7.96 16.00
CA PHE A 91 4.38 6.88 15.65
C PHE A 91 4.18 6.46 14.18
N MET A 92 2.94 6.28 13.74
CA MET A 92 2.68 5.92 12.34
C MET A 92 3.14 6.97 11.33
N GLU A 93 3.09 8.26 11.67
CA GLU A 93 3.65 9.31 10.82
C GLU A 93 5.16 9.12 10.58
N THR A 94 5.91 8.73 11.62
CA THR A 94 7.34 8.45 11.48
C THR A 94 7.59 7.21 10.60
N ILE A 95 6.80 6.16 10.78
CA ILE A 95 6.89 4.92 9.98
C ILE A 95 6.58 5.19 8.51
N LEU A 96 5.53 5.96 8.22
CA LEU A 96 5.19 6.35 6.86
C LEU A 96 6.36 7.10 6.21
N ALA A 97 7.03 7.99 6.94
CA ALA A 97 8.19 8.72 6.44
C ALA A 97 9.38 7.81 6.13
N ILE A 98 9.73 6.89 7.05
CA ILE A 98 10.85 5.93 6.89
C ILE A 98 10.63 5.05 5.65
N GLY A 99 9.40 4.59 5.41
CA GLY A 99 9.08 3.78 4.23
C GLY A 99 9.43 4.43 2.89
N PHE A 100 9.65 5.75 2.86
CA PHE A 100 10.08 6.48 1.66
C PHE A 100 11.59 6.68 1.55
N ASP A 101 12.38 6.43 2.59
CA ASP A 101 13.82 6.69 2.56
C ASP A 101 14.56 5.70 1.64
N ASP A 102 14.08 4.46 1.55
CA ASP A 102 14.60 3.39 0.66
C ASP A 102 13.74 3.17 -0.60
N LEU A 103 12.99 4.19 -1.02
CA LEU A 103 12.00 4.07 -2.09
C LEU A 103 12.64 3.72 -3.46
N GLU A 104 13.74 4.36 -3.83
CA GLU A 104 14.34 4.20 -5.16
C GLU A 104 14.78 2.76 -5.45
N PRO A 105 15.55 2.08 -4.58
CA PRO A 105 15.92 0.69 -4.77
C PRO A 105 14.72 -0.27 -4.88
N ASN A 106 13.71 -0.10 -4.03
CA ASN A 106 12.54 -0.99 -4.02
C ASN A 106 11.69 -0.80 -5.28
N LEU A 107 11.42 0.45 -5.69
CA LEU A 107 10.66 0.73 -6.91
C LEU A 107 11.33 0.14 -8.16
N ILE A 108 12.65 0.25 -8.28
CA ILE A 108 13.40 -0.34 -9.39
C ILE A 108 13.25 -1.87 -9.39
N ARG A 109 13.35 -2.53 -8.22
CA ARG A 109 13.16 -3.98 -8.08
C ARG A 109 11.77 -4.43 -8.53
N HIS A 110 10.75 -3.60 -8.31
CA HIS A 110 9.37 -3.85 -8.73
C HIS A 110 9.06 -3.36 -10.15
N GLY A 111 10.06 -2.94 -10.92
CA GLY A 111 9.92 -2.52 -12.34
C GLY A 111 9.42 -1.08 -12.52
N TYR A 112 9.29 -0.32 -11.44
CA TYR A 112 8.94 1.09 -11.47
C TYR A 112 10.20 1.94 -11.67
N ASN A 113 10.53 2.22 -12.93
CA ASN A 113 11.55 3.22 -13.27
C ASN A 113 10.98 4.65 -13.21
N THR A 114 11.87 5.65 -13.19
CA THR A 114 11.50 7.08 -13.15
C THR A 114 10.45 7.48 -14.19
N LYS A 115 10.52 6.96 -15.42
CA LYS A 115 9.56 7.31 -16.49
C LYS A 115 8.18 6.72 -16.21
N SER A 116 8.13 5.46 -15.74
CA SER A 116 6.90 4.79 -15.34
C SER A 116 6.23 5.52 -14.19
N ILE A 117 7.00 5.90 -13.16
CA ILE A 117 6.51 6.65 -11.99
C ILE A 117 6.00 8.03 -12.41
N ALA A 118 6.75 8.76 -13.24
CA ALA A 118 6.37 10.08 -13.74
C ALA A 118 5.04 10.02 -14.52
N ARG A 119 4.87 8.99 -15.36
CA ARG A 119 3.61 8.76 -16.09
C ARG A 119 2.45 8.42 -15.16
N LEU A 120 2.70 7.60 -14.14
CA LEU A 120 1.69 7.13 -13.21
C LEU A 120 1.18 8.27 -12.32
N LEU A 121 2.09 9.09 -11.79
CA LEU A 121 1.78 10.24 -10.95
C LEU A 121 1.39 11.50 -11.74
N ASN A 122 1.50 11.47 -13.07
CA ASN A 122 1.31 12.62 -13.96
C ASN A 122 2.19 13.84 -13.59
N VAL A 123 3.46 13.58 -13.29
CA VAL A 123 4.48 14.58 -12.93
C VAL A 123 5.67 14.52 -13.88
N ARG A 124 6.57 15.51 -13.82
CA ARG A 124 7.77 15.51 -14.68
C ARG A 124 8.79 14.48 -14.19
N PRO A 125 9.50 13.76 -15.07
CA PRO A 125 10.59 12.85 -14.67
C PRO A 125 11.72 13.53 -13.88
N ALA A 126 11.91 14.83 -14.06
CA ALA A 126 12.86 15.61 -13.24
C ALA A 126 12.40 15.68 -11.78
N GLU A 127 11.11 15.88 -11.54
CA GLU A 127 10.55 15.96 -10.18
C GLU A 127 10.61 14.61 -9.47
N VAL A 128 10.37 13.50 -10.19
CA VAL A 128 10.56 12.15 -9.64
C VAL A 128 12.02 11.92 -9.23
N ARG A 129 12.99 12.31 -10.07
CA ARG A 129 14.41 12.18 -9.69
C ARG A 129 14.77 13.04 -8.48
N SER A 130 14.32 14.28 -8.46
CA SER A 130 14.55 15.15 -7.30
C SER A 130 13.91 14.59 -6.03
N PHE A 131 12.74 13.95 -6.13
CA PHE A 131 12.12 13.27 -5.00
C PHE A 131 12.96 12.09 -4.50
N LEU A 132 13.34 11.18 -5.41
CA LEU A 132 14.13 9.98 -5.08
C LEU A 132 15.51 10.34 -4.48
N HIS A 133 16.09 11.48 -4.86
CA HIS A 133 17.36 11.96 -4.31
C HIS A 133 17.22 12.91 -3.12
N GLY A 134 16.01 13.12 -2.58
CA GLY A 134 15.79 14.02 -1.43
C GLY A 134 16.07 15.51 -1.72
N GLN A 135 15.97 15.93 -2.99
CA GLN A 135 16.25 17.29 -3.46
C GLN A 135 14.99 18.15 -3.62
N LEU A 136 13.81 17.63 -3.30
CA LEU A 136 12.57 18.40 -3.32
C LEU A 136 12.41 19.25 -2.06
N PRO A 137 11.82 20.46 -2.19
CA PRO A 137 11.36 21.22 -1.03
C PRO A 137 10.40 20.40 -0.15
N PRO A 138 10.38 20.59 1.18
CA PRO A 138 9.57 19.77 2.10
C PRO A 138 8.09 19.67 1.72
N GLU A 139 7.48 20.78 1.31
CA GLU A 139 6.08 20.83 0.86
C GLU A 139 5.83 19.91 -0.34
N LYS A 140 6.69 19.99 -1.37
CA LYS A 140 6.59 19.15 -2.57
C LYS A 140 6.91 17.68 -2.30
N THR A 141 7.78 17.42 -1.33
CA THR A 141 8.08 16.04 -0.88
C THR A 141 6.83 15.43 -0.25
N GLN A 142 6.09 16.18 0.55
CA GLN A 142 4.84 15.70 1.15
C GLN A 142 3.77 15.44 0.09
N ASP A 143 3.56 16.38 -0.84
CA ASP A 143 2.62 16.20 -1.96
C ASP A 143 2.94 14.94 -2.78
N MET A 144 4.22 14.70 -3.05
CA MET A 144 4.68 13.53 -3.80
C MET A 144 4.42 12.23 -3.03
N ARG A 145 4.65 12.22 -1.71
CA ARG A 145 4.35 11.06 -0.85
C ARG A 145 2.85 10.74 -0.87
N ASP A 146 2.00 11.76 -0.74
CA ASP A 146 0.55 11.59 -0.75
C ASP A 146 0.06 11.04 -2.10
N LEU A 147 0.65 11.49 -3.22
CA LEU A 147 0.34 10.96 -4.55
C LEU A 147 0.73 9.46 -4.67
N ILE A 148 1.90 9.07 -4.15
CA ILE A 148 2.37 7.69 -4.19
C ILE A 148 1.45 6.78 -3.37
N LEU A 149 1.08 7.22 -2.16
CA LEU A 149 0.14 6.50 -1.30
C LEU A 149 -1.22 6.33 -1.98
N LYS A 150 -1.74 7.40 -2.58
CA LYS A 150 -3.03 7.41 -3.29
C LYS A 150 -3.10 6.45 -4.47
N ILE A 151 -1.99 6.29 -5.17
CA ILE A 151 -1.91 5.40 -6.33
C ILE A 151 -1.75 3.93 -5.91
N GLY A 152 -1.23 3.68 -4.72
CA GLY A 152 -1.06 2.30 -4.26
C GLY A 152 0.24 1.66 -4.71
N ILE A 153 1.27 2.45 -5.03
CA ILE A 153 2.55 1.87 -5.47
C ILE A 153 3.15 1.08 -4.30
N PRO A 154 3.54 -0.19 -4.49
CA PRO A 154 4.24 -0.96 -3.47
C PRO A 154 5.62 -0.34 -3.23
N LEU A 155 5.95 -0.12 -1.96
CA LEU A 155 7.21 0.55 -1.55
C LEU A 155 8.27 -0.45 -1.13
#